data_AF-A0A7Y5HJ49-F1
#
_entry.id   AF-A0A7Y5HJ49-F1
#
_cell.length_a   1.000
_cell.length_b   1.000
_cell.length_c   1.000
_cell.angle_alpha   90.00
_cell.angle_beta   90.00
_cell.angle_gamma   90.00
#
_symmetry.space_group_name_H-M   'P 1'
#
loop_
_entity.id
_entity.type
_entity.pdbx_description
1 polymer ?
#
loop_
_entity_poly.entity_id
_entity_poly.type
_entity_poly.pdbx_seq_one_letter_code
_entity_poly.pdbx_strand_id
1 'polypeptide(L)'
;EAAVKALAEVGLAHKDPVARRAAVAALGRIGGAAALEHLKRTVSGDEDERVRFHSLRGWRRWRNARDEEAFQLFCDRLRYDKSARVREEAAVGLGLKEVEGAFDTLFAALKDKSWEVAAAAAVSLGKTRDPKAVEGLATLLPLKEWRLRGAAAAGIGWTRRKEAIPVLIGLLEDPEPCVARTAWEFLKRLVDKEIPFRKTEWEAFWKEKGPTFEIIDREREIRDAQKYGYALNDRDVYENLDVIVFKSRGDTIQNLLEILGIRYRLTQSANIKKDGVQPFGVFVSNCTGEMQPDDHERVQWFVHTGGALFGSCWAIDKTIGQEFPESMRKFPGAKGQVLDQVRAEEMPTESEYLRGVFPGVVRPIYELYGAFLIEVLDPEWLEVLIDSPDCATGWGGNGNLAAWFTVGHGVVMGSSNHFDRQTMSKLQTARGVSIKTEADRRGFAADHFGFSWERIRELDAKGTFARQSDAEKEVTDLSAFRFLTNFVRRKRIVDL
;
A
#
# COMPACT_ATOMS: atom_id res chain seq x y z
N GLU A 1 16.31 -23.60 14.69
CA GLU A 1 17.62 -24.10 14.21
C GLU A 1 17.52 -25.24 13.19
N ALA A 2 16.90 -26.38 13.52
CA ALA A 2 16.76 -27.50 12.57
C ALA A 2 16.11 -27.11 11.22
N ALA A 3 15.07 -26.27 11.26
CA ALA A 3 14.44 -25.73 10.04
C ALA A 3 15.41 -24.87 9.21
N VAL A 4 16.17 -23.98 9.85
CA VAL A 4 17.18 -23.13 9.17
C VAL A 4 18.25 -24.00 8.50
N LYS A 5 18.73 -25.04 9.21
CA LYS A 5 19.71 -25.99 8.68
C LYS A 5 19.17 -26.72 7.44
N ALA A 6 17.95 -27.26 7.51
CA ALA A 6 17.35 -27.96 6.37
C ALA A 6 17.13 -27.04 5.16
N LEU A 7 16.66 -25.80 5.39
CA LEU A 7 16.49 -24.80 4.33
C LEU A 7 17.83 -24.44 3.69
N ALA A 8 18.91 -24.34 4.47
CA ALA A 8 20.24 -24.04 3.96
C ALA A 8 20.88 -25.20 3.19
N GLU A 9 20.87 -26.41 3.76
CA GLU A 9 21.57 -27.58 3.19
C GLU A 9 20.83 -28.20 2.01
N VAL A 10 19.50 -28.12 2.00
CA VAL A 10 18.66 -28.74 0.97
C VAL A 10 18.03 -27.68 0.07
N GLY A 11 17.36 -26.70 0.67
CA GLY A 11 16.59 -25.69 -0.06
C GLY A 11 17.48 -24.78 -0.93
N LEU A 12 18.45 -24.10 -0.32
CA LEU A 12 19.36 -23.19 -1.01
C LEU A 12 20.37 -23.90 -1.93
N ALA A 13 20.69 -25.16 -1.65
CA ALA A 13 21.57 -25.96 -2.51
C ALA A 13 20.84 -26.57 -3.73
N HIS A 14 19.52 -26.40 -3.82
CA HIS A 14 18.74 -27.03 -4.87
C HIS A 14 18.99 -26.41 -6.26
N LYS A 15 19.06 -27.26 -7.29
CA LYS A 15 19.30 -26.83 -8.69
C LYS A 15 18.19 -25.92 -9.24
N ASP A 16 16.95 -26.16 -8.83
CA ASP A 16 15.78 -25.39 -9.25
C ASP A 16 15.71 -24.07 -8.46
N PRO A 17 15.76 -22.90 -9.14
CA PRO A 17 15.61 -21.61 -8.47
C PRO A 17 14.28 -21.49 -7.72
N VAL A 18 13.20 -22.15 -8.12
CA VAL A 18 11.91 -22.10 -7.40
C VAL A 18 12.06 -22.64 -5.98
N ALA A 19 12.77 -23.76 -5.81
CA ALA A 19 13.05 -24.31 -4.48
C ALA A 19 13.93 -23.37 -3.64
N ARG A 20 14.93 -22.73 -4.27
CA ARG A 20 15.80 -21.74 -3.60
C ARG A 20 15.01 -20.50 -3.17
N ARG A 21 14.08 -20.02 -4.01
CA ARG A 21 13.17 -18.89 -3.68
C ARG A 21 12.30 -19.22 -2.47
N ALA A 22 11.65 -20.38 -2.47
CA ALA A 22 10.87 -20.84 -1.33
C ALA A 22 11.73 -20.92 -0.05
N ALA A 23 12.98 -21.38 -0.18
CA ALA A 23 13.91 -21.45 0.94
C ALA A 23 14.30 -20.06 1.49
N VAL A 24 14.66 -19.09 0.64
CA VAL A 24 14.96 -17.72 1.11
C VAL A 24 13.73 -17.03 1.70
N ALA A 25 12.54 -17.26 1.14
CA ALA A 25 11.30 -16.71 1.70
C ALA A 25 11.02 -17.28 3.10
N ALA A 26 11.20 -18.58 3.30
CA ALA A 26 11.07 -19.21 4.61
C ALA A 26 12.14 -18.70 5.60
N LEU A 27 13.40 -18.61 5.20
CA LEU A 27 14.48 -18.05 6.02
C LEU A 27 14.19 -16.58 6.41
N GLY A 28 13.67 -15.79 5.47
CA GLY A 28 13.25 -14.41 5.71
C GLY A 28 12.07 -14.27 6.67
N ARG A 29 11.19 -15.29 6.77
CA ARG A 29 10.14 -15.33 7.80
C ARG A 29 10.66 -15.79 9.15
N ILE A 30 11.61 -16.73 9.18
CA ILE A 30 12.20 -17.27 10.43
C ILE A 30 13.08 -16.22 11.11
N GLY A 31 13.92 -15.52 10.34
CA GLY A 31 14.87 -14.54 10.90
C GLY A 31 15.93 -15.16 11.82
N GLY A 32 16.51 -14.32 12.67
CA GLY A 32 17.63 -14.70 13.54
C GLY A 32 18.98 -14.75 12.82
N ALA A 33 20.07 -14.72 13.60
CA ALA A 33 21.43 -14.56 13.08
C ALA A 33 21.79 -15.61 12.02
N ALA A 34 21.50 -16.90 12.27
CA ALA A 34 21.83 -17.97 11.34
C ALA A 34 21.07 -17.85 10.00
N ALA A 35 19.78 -17.51 10.01
CA ALA A 35 19.03 -17.34 8.77
C ALA A 35 19.53 -16.12 7.98
N LEU A 36 19.83 -15.02 8.67
CA LEU A 36 20.36 -13.81 8.04
C LEU A 36 21.72 -14.02 7.39
N GLU A 37 22.58 -14.85 7.97
CA GLU A 37 23.85 -15.25 7.35
C GLU A 37 23.64 -15.99 6.01
N HIS A 38 22.71 -16.94 5.97
CA HIS A 38 22.37 -17.63 4.73
C HIS A 38 21.75 -16.70 3.69
N LEU A 39 20.86 -15.80 4.11
CA LEU A 39 20.27 -14.80 3.23
C LEU A 39 21.34 -13.87 2.64
N LYS A 40 22.27 -13.36 3.46
CA LYS A 40 23.38 -12.50 3.01
C LYS A 40 24.22 -13.18 1.92
N ARG A 41 24.61 -14.44 2.13
CA ARG A 41 25.39 -15.21 1.14
C ARG A 41 24.61 -15.39 -0.16
N THR A 42 23.31 -15.68 -0.05
CA THR A 42 22.44 -15.89 -1.20
C THR A 42 22.21 -14.60 -2.00
N VAL A 43 22.01 -13.46 -1.32
CA VAL A 43 21.97 -12.13 -1.96
C VAL A 43 23.22 -11.88 -2.79
N SER A 44 24.37 -12.32 -2.29
CA SER A 44 25.67 -12.05 -2.90
C SER A 44 25.98 -12.94 -4.11
N GLY A 45 25.54 -14.21 -4.07
CA GLY A 45 26.06 -15.25 -4.96
C GLY A 45 25.05 -16.06 -5.78
N ASP A 46 23.73 -15.91 -5.58
CA ASP A 46 22.77 -16.66 -6.41
C ASP A 46 22.71 -16.12 -7.84
N GLU A 47 22.66 -17.00 -8.82
CA GLU A 47 22.57 -16.63 -10.24
C GLU A 47 21.21 -16.05 -10.61
N ASP A 48 20.14 -16.51 -9.95
CA ASP A 48 18.75 -16.11 -10.20
C ASP A 48 18.42 -14.80 -9.47
N GLU A 49 17.99 -13.79 -10.23
CA GLU A 49 17.69 -12.46 -9.67
C GLU A 49 16.50 -12.45 -8.72
N ARG A 50 15.51 -13.34 -8.89
CA ARG A 50 14.37 -13.43 -7.98
C ARG A 50 14.78 -14.07 -6.66
N VAL A 51 15.68 -15.05 -6.68
CA VAL A 51 16.29 -15.58 -5.44
C VAL A 51 17.05 -14.46 -4.72
N ARG A 52 17.89 -13.69 -5.42
CA ARG A 52 18.60 -12.55 -4.81
C ARG A 52 17.66 -11.48 -4.26
N PHE A 53 16.62 -11.11 -5.02
CA PHE A 53 15.61 -10.13 -4.61
C PHE A 53 14.88 -10.57 -3.33
N HIS A 54 14.36 -11.78 -3.30
CA HIS A 54 13.64 -12.31 -2.13
C HIS A 54 14.55 -12.50 -0.93
N SER A 55 15.81 -12.86 -1.17
CA SER A 55 16.81 -12.94 -0.11
C SER A 55 17.09 -11.57 0.50
N LEU A 56 17.23 -10.52 -0.31
CA LEU A 56 17.50 -9.15 0.15
C LEU A 56 16.29 -8.60 0.93
N ARG A 57 15.07 -8.84 0.43
CA ARG A 57 13.82 -8.44 1.08
C ARG A 57 13.61 -9.17 2.41
N GLY A 58 13.86 -10.48 2.45
CA GLY A 58 13.82 -11.28 3.66
C GLY A 58 14.83 -10.82 4.71
N TRP A 59 16.02 -10.42 4.26
CA TRP A 59 17.03 -9.82 5.12
C TRP A 59 16.57 -8.45 5.65
N ARG A 60 16.06 -7.57 4.77
CA ARG A 60 15.59 -6.21 5.13
C ARG A 60 14.54 -6.24 6.24
N ARG A 61 13.61 -7.20 6.18
CA ARG A 61 12.54 -7.39 7.18
C ARG A 61 13.04 -7.39 8.63
N TRP A 62 14.25 -7.91 8.88
CA TRP A 62 14.76 -8.09 10.23
C TRP A 62 15.82 -7.08 10.65
N ARG A 63 16.74 -6.70 9.76
CA ARG A 63 17.89 -5.89 10.17
C ARG A 63 18.02 -4.52 9.53
N ASN A 64 17.33 -4.23 8.41
CA ASN A 64 17.50 -2.97 7.64
C ASN A 64 18.99 -2.58 7.40
N ALA A 65 19.30 -1.52 6.66
CA ALA A 65 20.70 -1.15 6.37
C ALA A 65 21.41 -0.42 7.55
N ARG A 66 21.15 -0.82 8.81
CA ARG A 66 21.53 -0.06 10.02
C ARG A 66 22.89 -0.40 10.62
N ASP A 67 23.38 -1.61 10.41
CA ASP A 67 24.75 -1.99 10.78
C ASP A 67 25.67 -1.95 9.55
N GLU A 68 26.98 -1.82 9.78
CA GLU A 68 27.97 -1.61 8.71
C GLU A 68 27.91 -2.72 7.64
N GLU A 69 27.78 -3.97 8.08
CA GLU A 69 27.75 -5.13 7.21
C GLU A 69 26.51 -5.12 6.31
N ALA A 70 25.35 -4.80 6.89
CA ALA A 70 24.11 -4.59 6.16
C ALA A 70 24.23 -3.42 5.17
N PHE A 71 24.74 -2.29 5.65
CA PHE A 71 24.88 -1.08 4.85
C PHE A 71 25.70 -1.34 3.60
N GLN A 72 26.85 -2.02 3.72
CA GLN A 72 27.67 -2.41 2.58
C GLN A 72 26.96 -3.40 1.65
N LEU A 73 26.23 -4.40 2.18
CA LEU A 73 25.46 -5.33 1.35
C LEU A 73 24.46 -4.59 0.45
N PHE A 74 23.70 -3.64 1.01
CA PHE A 74 22.72 -2.86 0.25
C PHE A 74 23.42 -1.91 -0.73
N CYS A 75 24.51 -1.26 -0.32
CA CYS A 75 25.30 -0.41 -1.21
C CYS A 75 25.85 -1.21 -2.42
N ASP A 76 26.38 -2.41 -2.19
CA ASP A 76 26.90 -3.27 -3.25
C ASP A 76 25.78 -3.77 -4.18
N ARG A 77 24.64 -4.18 -3.62
CA ARG A 77 23.48 -4.56 -4.44
C ARG A 77 22.98 -3.39 -5.29
N LEU A 78 22.88 -2.19 -4.73
CA LEU A 78 22.48 -0.99 -5.47
C LEU A 78 23.48 -0.63 -6.57
N ARG A 79 24.79 -0.75 -6.34
CA ARG A 79 25.81 -0.36 -7.34
C ARG A 79 25.98 -1.39 -8.45
N TYR A 80 25.91 -2.68 -8.12
CA TYR A 80 26.48 -3.72 -8.97
C TYR A 80 25.52 -4.84 -9.34
N ASP A 81 24.32 -4.95 -8.75
CA ASP A 81 23.40 -6.02 -9.16
C ASP A 81 22.90 -5.78 -10.59
N LYS A 82 22.90 -6.85 -11.39
CA LYS A 82 22.45 -6.82 -12.80
C LYS A 82 20.95 -6.52 -12.89
N SER A 83 20.16 -6.95 -11.91
CA SER A 83 18.71 -6.79 -11.88
C SER A 83 18.29 -5.44 -11.31
N ALA A 84 17.47 -4.70 -12.06
CA ALA A 84 16.87 -3.45 -11.58
C ALA A 84 16.01 -3.66 -10.33
N ARG A 85 15.29 -4.79 -10.25
CA ARG A 85 14.42 -5.12 -9.10
C ARG A 85 15.22 -5.30 -7.80
N VAL A 86 16.43 -5.87 -7.88
CA VAL A 86 17.35 -5.97 -6.72
C VAL A 86 17.94 -4.62 -6.36
N ARG A 87 18.34 -3.81 -7.36
CA ARG A 87 18.84 -2.44 -7.13
C ARG A 87 17.77 -1.54 -6.50
N GLU A 88 16.53 -1.64 -6.94
CA GLU A 88 15.40 -0.88 -6.39
C GLU A 88 15.17 -1.24 -4.91
N GLU A 89 15.09 -2.53 -4.57
CA GLU A 89 14.93 -2.98 -3.18
C GLU A 89 16.12 -2.52 -2.31
N ALA A 90 17.33 -2.51 -2.86
CA ALA A 90 18.51 -1.99 -2.20
C ALA A 90 18.41 -0.48 -1.93
N ALA A 91 17.98 0.31 -2.92
CA ALA A 91 17.74 1.75 -2.76
C ALA A 91 16.67 2.04 -1.70
N VAL A 92 15.58 1.27 -1.67
CA VAL A 92 14.53 1.40 -0.64
C VAL A 92 15.10 1.08 0.75
N GLY A 93 15.90 0.02 0.88
CA GLY A 93 16.49 -0.38 2.17
C GLY A 93 17.51 0.62 2.76
N LEU A 94 18.17 1.40 1.89
CA LEU A 94 19.05 2.50 2.30
C LEU A 94 18.28 3.78 2.67
N GLY A 95 17.01 3.90 2.28
CA GLY A 95 16.17 5.09 2.44
C GLY A 95 15.49 5.22 3.79
N LEU A 96 16.22 4.97 4.88
CA LEU A 96 15.71 5.09 6.25
C LEU A 96 16.45 6.21 6.97
N LYS A 97 15.74 6.95 7.84
CA LYS A 97 16.30 8.06 8.61
C LYS A 97 17.49 7.63 9.49
N GLU A 98 17.49 6.40 9.98
CA GLU A 98 18.56 5.89 10.85
C GLU A 98 19.75 5.31 10.08
N VAL A 99 19.72 5.32 8.74
CA VAL A 99 20.81 4.82 7.90
C VAL A 99 21.69 6.00 7.50
N GLU A 100 22.81 6.14 8.18
CA GLU A 100 23.81 7.18 7.90
C GLU A 100 24.70 6.80 6.71
N GLY A 101 25.28 7.80 6.04
CA GLY A 101 26.26 7.58 4.96
C GLY A 101 25.68 7.11 3.61
N ALA A 102 24.37 6.88 3.50
CA ALA A 102 23.73 6.44 2.26
C ALA A 102 23.72 7.48 1.12
N PHE A 103 24.00 8.76 1.43
CA PHE A 103 23.87 9.87 0.49
C PHE A 103 24.62 9.62 -0.82
N ASP A 104 25.93 9.34 -0.78
CA ASP A 104 26.73 9.22 -2.00
C ASP A 104 26.27 8.05 -2.90
N THR A 105 25.92 6.91 -2.28
CA THR A 105 25.42 5.74 -3.01
C THR A 105 24.07 6.00 -3.66
N LEU A 106 23.12 6.57 -2.90
CA LEU A 106 21.79 6.90 -3.43
C LEU A 106 21.86 8.03 -4.46
N PHE A 107 22.72 9.03 -4.25
CA PHE A 107 22.95 10.12 -5.20
C PHE A 107 23.51 9.62 -6.53
N ALA A 108 24.46 8.67 -6.50
CA ALA A 108 24.93 8.02 -7.72
C ALA A 108 23.80 7.26 -8.44
N ALA A 109 22.93 6.59 -7.68
CA ALA A 109 21.79 5.84 -8.22
C ALA A 109 20.68 6.71 -8.85
N LEU A 110 20.70 8.04 -8.66
CA LEU A 110 19.83 8.95 -9.41
C LEU A 110 20.06 8.90 -10.93
N LYS A 111 21.21 8.37 -11.35
CA LYS A 111 21.59 8.16 -12.76
C LYS A 111 21.39 6.72 -13.23
N ASP A 112 20.70 5.88 -12.46
CA ASP A 112 20.42 4.50 -12.88
C ASP A 112 19.62 4.49 -14.19
N LYS A 113 19.87 3.48 -15.02
CA LYS A 113 19.18 3.29 -16.31
C LYS A 113 17.70 2.95 -16.15
N SER A 114 17.32 2.37 -15.01
CA SER A 114 15.93 2.08 -14.64
C SER A 114 15.38 3.28 -13.90
N TRP A 115 14.26 3.82 -14.41
CA TRP A 115 13.61 4.97 -13.78
C TRP A 115 13.03 4.59 -12.41
N GLU A 116 12.65 3.33 -12.21
CA GLU A 116 12.18 2.76 -10.95
C GLU A 116 13.28 2.85 -9.88
N VAL A 117 14.51 2.43 -10.22
CA VAL A 117 15.67 2.53 -9.31
C VAL A 117 16.01 3.99 -9.02
N ALA A 118 16.06 4.84 -10.05
CA ALA A 118 16.37 6.26 -9.87
C ALA A 118 15.30 7.01 -9.06
N ALA A 119 14.01 6.68 -9.24
CA ALA A 119 12.91 7.21 -8.45
C ALA A 119 12.96 6.72 -7.00
N ALA A 120 13.22 5.43 -6.78
CA ALA A 120 13.41 4.87 -5.44
C ALA A 120 14.58 5.55 -4.73
N ALA A 121 15.70 5.77 -5.42
CA ALA A 121 16.86 6.49 -4.88
C ALA A 121 16.54 7.95 -4.52
N ALA A 122 15.78 8.67 -5.37
CA ALA A 122 15.37 10.04 -5.10
C ALA A 122 14.48 10.16 -3.85
N VAL A 123 13.48 9.28 -3.72
CA VAL A 123 12.62 9.23 -2.53
C VAL A 123 13.42 8.82 -1.29
N SER A 124 14.29 7.81 -1.42
CA SER A 124 15.15 7.32 -0.34
C SER A 124 16.10 8.38 0.17
N LEU A 125 16.77 9.15 -0.70
CA LEU A 125 17.60 10.30 -0.29
C LEU A 125 16.82 11.26 0.59
N GLY A 126 15.58 11.58 0.21
CA GLY A 126 14.69 12.39 1.03
C GLY A 126 14.45 11.80 2.41
N LYS A 127 14.11 10.51 2.46
CA LYS A 127 13.80 9.78 3.70
C LYS A 127 14.99 9.61 4.65
N THR A 128 16.24 9.63 4.15
CA THR A 128 17.43 9.68 5.02
C THR A 128 17.51 10.98 5.83
N ARG A 129 16.87 12.06 5.36
CA ARG A 129 16.97 13.42 5.91
C ARG A 129 18.42 13.95 5.96
N ASP A 130 19.29 13.46 5.09
CA ASP A 130 20.64 14.01 4.93
C ASP A 130 20.57 15.52 4.55
N PRO A 131 21.38 16.40 5.18
CA PRO A 131 21.39 17.84 4.86
C PRO A 131 21.64 18.16 3.38
N LYS A 132 22.39 17.32 2.67
CA LYS A 132 22.72 17.50 1.26
C LYS A 132 21.59 17.08 0.33
N ALA A 133 20.56 16.39 0.83
CA ALA A 133 19.50 15.80 0.01
C ALA A 133 18.72 16.87 -0.79
N VAL A 134 18.42 18.04 -0.20
CA VAL A 134 17.67 19.09 -0.91
C VAL A 134 18.42 19.56 -2.16
N GLU A 135 19.70 19.90 -2.02
CA GLU A 135 20.53 20.37 -3.14
C GLU A 135 20.77 19.26 -4.16
N GLY A 136 21.09 18.03 -3.69
CA GLY A 136 21.31 16.88 -4.56
C GLY A 136 20.08 16.55 -5.41
N LEU A 137 18.89 16.53 -4.80
CA LEU A 137 17.64 16.25 -5.51
C LEU A 137 17.22 17.39 -6.43
N ALA A 138 17.54 18.65 -6.10
CA ALA A 138 17.25 19.80 -6.96
C ALA A 138 17.93 19.69 -8.35
N THR A 139 19.02 18.91 -8.47
CA THR A 139 19.68 18.65 -9.76
C THR A 139 18.81 17.88 -10.77
N LEU A 140 17.73 17.22 -10.32
CA LEU A 140 16.81 16.48 -11.18
C LEU A 140 15.70 17.36 -11.76
N LEU A 141 15.42 18.53 -11.17
CA LEU A 141 14.32 19.41 -11.57
C LEU A 141 14.43 19.97 -12.99
N PRO A 142 15.63 20.20 -13.57
CA PRO A 142 15.76 20.62 -14.96
C PRO A 142 15.53 19.50 -16.00
N LEU A 143 15.43 18.24 -15.57
CA LEU A 143 15.31 17.10 -16.49
C LEU A 143 13.94 17.09 -17.19
N LYS A 144 13.92 16.64 -18.45
CA LYS A 144 12.67 16.45 -19.21
C LYS A 144 11.80 15.32 -18.65
N GLU A 145 12.44 14.30 -18.07
CA GLU A 145 11.77 13.13 -17.51
C GLU A 145 10.97 13.51 -16.26
N TRP A 146 9.65 13.48 -16.37
CA TRP A 146 8.76 13.95 -15.31
C TRP A 146 8.75 13.01 -14.11
N ARG A 147 8.96 11.69 -14.32
CA ARG A 147 9.00 10.70 -13.23
C ARG A 147 10.10 11.02 -12.22
N LEU A 148 11.26 11.46 -12.72
CA LEU A 148 12.38 11.86 -11.89
C LEU A 148 12.15 13.22 -11.22
N ARG A 149 11.54 14.20 -11.91
CA ARG A 149 11.15 15.48 -11.27
C ARG A 149 10.15 15.25 -10.15
N GLY A 150 9.16 14.38 -10.35
CA GLY A 150 8.16 14.03 -9.34
C GLY A 150 8.78 13.30 -8.16
N ALA A 151 9.67 12.33 -8.40
CA ALA A 151 10.39 11.63 -7.34
C ALA A 151 11.33 12.57 -6.57
N ALA A 152 11.95 13.54 -7.25
CA ALA A 152 12.73 14.59 -6.61
C ALA A 152 11.86 15.51 -5.74
N ALA A 153 10.69 15.94 -6.22
CA ALA A 153 9.72 16.69 -5.43
C ALA A 153 9.33 15.92 -4.15
N ALA A 154 9.07 14.62 -4.30
CA ALA A 154 8.77 13.74 -3.18
C ALA A 154 9.94 13.64 -2.20
N GLY A 155 11.15 13.37 -2.68
CA GLY A 155 12.36 13.30 -1.86
C GLY A 155 12.65 14.62 -1.14
N ILE A 156 12.55 15.76 -1.84
CA ILE A 156 12.75 17.10 -1.27
C ILE A 156 11.76 17.34 -0.12
N GLY A 157 10.49 16.98 -0.31
CA GLY A 157 9.51 17.05 0.77
C GLY A 157 9.81 16.12 1.95
N TRP A 158 10.30 14.90 1.69
CA TRP A 158 10.70 13.94 2.71
C TRP A 158 11.91 14.36 3.54
N THR A 159 12.76 15.26 3.04
CA THR A 159 13.87 15.83 3.83
C THR A 159 13.39 16.55 5.08
N ARG A 160 12.14 17.06 5.05
CA ARG A 160 11.54 17.90 6.09
C ARG A 160 12.46 19.05 6.50
N ARG A 161 13.08 19.67 5.50
CA ARG A 161 14.01 20.79 5.64
C ARG A 161 13.34 22.11 5.27
N LYS A 162 13.73 23.19 5.94
CA LYS A 162 13.19 24.53 5.66
C LYS A 162 13.52 24.95 4.24
N GLU A 163 14.69 24.54 3.78
CA GLU A 163 15.26 24.72 2.45
C GLU A 163 14.43 24.05 1.34
N ALA A 164 13.61 23.03 1.69
CA ALA A 164 12.72 22.37 0.74
C ALA A 164 11.58 23.28 0.28
N ILE A 165 11.10 24.18 1.14
CA ILE A 165 9.86 24.95 0.90
C ILE A 165 9.96 25.83 -0.36
N PRO A 166 10.99 26.69 -0.54
CA PRO A 166 11.13 27.47 -1.78
C PRO A 166 11.17 26.62 -3.04
N VAL A 167 11.83 25.47 -2.98
CA VAL A 167 11.99 24.56 -4.12
C VAL A 167 10.63 23.96 -4.51
N LEU A 168 9.87 23.48 -3.52
CA LEU A 168 8.53 22.93 -3.75
C LEU A 168 7.54 24.01 -4.24
N ILE A 169 7.64 25.25 -3.76
CA ILE A 169 6.82 26.37 -4.26
C ILE A 169 7.07 26.59 -5.76
N GLY A 170 8.32 26.52 -6.20
CA GLY A 170 8.68 26.62 -7.62
C GLY A 170 8.04 25.52 -8.49
N LEU A 171 7.88 24.32 -7.94
CA LEU A 171 7.30 23.17 -8.64
C LEU A 171 5.77 23.19 -8.76
N LEU A 172 5.08 24.14 -8.12
CA LEU A 172 3.63 24.32 -8.27
C LEU A 172 3.22 24.69 -9.70
N GLU A 173 4.17 25.15 -10.53
CA GLU A 173 3.98 25.47 -11.95
C GLU A 173 4.61 24.42 -12.89
N ASP A 174 5.06 23.27 -12.38
CA ASP A 174 5.56 22.21 -13.25
C ASP A 174 4.47 21.79 -14.26
N PRO A 175 4.81 21.62 -15.55
CA PRO A 175 3.83 21.26 -16.57
C PRO A 175 3.22 19.86 -16.36
N GLU A 176 3.88 18.97 -15.61
CA GLU A 176 3.31 17.66 -15.26
C GLU A 176 2.49 17.75 -13.96
N PRO A 177 1.17 17.48 -13.99
CA PRO A 177 0.31 17.60 -12.83
C PRO A 177 0.71 16.72 -11.64
N CYS A 178 1.32 15.55 -11.88
CA CYS A 178 1.83 14.69 -10.81
C CYS A 178 2.94 15.38 -10.01
N VAL A 179 3.84 16.13 -10.68
CA VAL A 179 4.93 16.88 -10.03
C VAL A 179 4.36 18.04 -9.21
N ALA A 180 3.51 18.86 -9.83
CA ALA A 180 2.93 20.03 -9.17
C ALA A 180 2.05 19.64 -7.98
N ARG A 181 1.22 18.59 -8.11
CA ARG A 181 0.39 18.08 -7.02
C ARG A 181 1.23 17.48 -5.90
N THR A 182 2.31 16.75 -6.22
CA THR A 182 3.25 16.25 -5.22
C THR A 182 3.84 17.40 -4.41
N ALA A 183 4.33 18.44 -5.08
CA ALA A 183 4.87 19.61 -4.41
C ALA A 183 3.85 20.30 -3.48
N TRP A 184 2.61 20.49 -3.95
CA TRP A 184 1.53 21.06 -3.15
C TRP A 184 1.18 20.21 -1.92
N GLU A 185 1.10 18.88 -2.07
CA GLU A 185 0.77 17.97 -0.97
C GLU A 185 1.86 17.92 0.10
N PHE A 186 3.13 18.01 -0.29
CA PHE A 186 4.24 18.16 0.66
C PHE A 186 4.24 19.52 1.33
N LEU A 187 3.98 20.61 0.59
CA LEU A 187 3.91 21.95 1.16
C LEU A 187 2.84 22.03 2.26
N LYS A 188 1.60 21.59 1.98
CA LYS A 188 0.52 21.53 2.99
C LYS A 188 0.95 20.78 4.24
N ARG A 189 1.61 19.63 4.05
CA ARG A 189 2.10 18.80 5.17
C ARG A 189 3.20 19.51 5.92
N LEU A 190 4.21 20.08 5.27
CA LEU A 190 5.33 20.73 5.95
C LEU A 190 4.86 21.95 6.77
N VAL A 191 3.93 22.76 6.25
CA VAL A 191 3.47 23.99 6.92
C VAL A 191 2.25 23.82 7.83
N ASP A 192 1.59 22.66 7.78
CA ASP A 192 0.37 22.34 8.52
C ASP A 192 -0.78 23.33 8.28
N LYS A 193 -0.92 23.80 7.03
CA LYS A 193 -1.98 24.73 6.63
C LYS A 193 -2.52 24.39 5.26
N GLU A 194 -3.83 24.58 5.12
CA GLU A 194 -4.48 24.57 3.81
C GLU A 194 -4.29 25.94 3.14
N ILE A 195 -3.30 26.02 2.26
CA ILE A 195 -3.13 27.15 1.33
C ILE A 195 -3.54 26.67 -0.06
N PRO A 196 -4.34 27.46 -0.81
CA PRO A 196 -4.80 27.07 -2.15
C PRO A 196 -3.65 26.63 -3.07
N PHE A 197 -3.96 25.77 -4.03
CA PHE A 197 -3.01 25.33 -5.06
C PHE A 197 -2.75 26.45 -6.07
N ARG A 198 -2.04 27.49 -5.65
CA ARG A 198 -1.61 28.65 -6.45
C ARG A 198 -0.25 29.13 -5.95
N LYS A 199 0.75 29.18 -6.82
CA LYS A 199 2.12 29.57 -6.45
C LYS A 199 2.19 30.93 -5.74
N THR A 200 1.45 31.93 -6.22
CA THR A 200 1.43 33.27 -5.64
C THR A 200 0.99 33.31 -4.18
N GLU A 201 0.03 32.47 -3.79
CA GLU A 201 -0.44 32.37 -2.39
C GLU A 201 0.65 31.80 -1.48
N TRP A 202 1.37 30.79 -1.98
CA TRP A 202 2.48 30.17 -1.25
C TRP A 202 3.70 31.07 -1.16
N GLU A 203 4.03 31.82 -2.21
CA GLU A 203 5.10 32.82 -2.20
C GLU A 203 4.81 33.95 -1.21
N ALA A 204 3.56 34.44 -1.17
CA ALA A 204 3.14 35.45 -0.20
C ALA A 204 3.26 34.93 1.23
N PHE A 205 2.77 33.72 1.50
CA PHE A 205 2.92 33.05 2.80
C PHE A 205 4.39 32.90 3.19
N TRP A 206 5.24 32.43 2.26
CA TRP A 206 6.65 32.18 2.56
C TRP A 206 7.45 33.46 2.76
N LYS A 207 7.12 34.54 2.04
CA LYS A 207 7.71 35.85 2.26
C LYS A 207 7.41 36.39 3.66
N GLU A 208 6.20 36.16 4.17
CA GLU A 208 5.78 36.60 5.50
C GLU A 208 6.33 35.70 6.63
N LYS A 209 6.17 34.38 6.52
CA LYS A 209 6.47 33.42 7.59
C LYS A 209 7.85 32.78 7.49
N GLY A 210 8.45 32.74 6.30
CA GLY A 210 9.72 32.07 6.04
C GLY A 210 10.84 32.43 7.02
N PRO A 211 11.08 33.71 7.37
CA PRO A 211 12.13 34.07 8.32
C PRO A 211 11.99 33.40 9.69
N THR A 212 10.77 33.30 10.21
CA THR A 212 10.46 32.74 11.54
C THR A 212 9.95 31.31 11.52
N PHE A 213 9.83 30.69 10.33
CA PHE A 213 9.31 29.34 10.19
C PHE A 213 10.31 28.30 10.71
N GLU A 214 9.82 27.41 11.57
CA GLU A 214 10.53 26.25 12.11
C GLU A 214 9.75 24.99 11.74
N ILE A 215 10.47 23.95 11.29
CA ILE A 215 9.84 22.65 11.05
C ILE A 215 9.79 21.90 12.37
N ILE A 216 8.57 21.77 12.91
CA ILE A 216 8.33 20.96 14.10
C ILE A 216 8.23 19.50 13.65
N ASP A 217 9.36 18.79 13.70
CA ASP A 217 9.47 17.43 13.16
C ASP A 217 8.94 16.38 14.17
N ARG A 218 9.54 16.29 15.37
CA ARG A 218 9.34 15.13 16.25
C ARG A 218 8.02 15.09 17.02
N GLU A 219 7.62 16.19 17.64
CA GLU A 219 6.36 16.20 18.42
C GLU A 219 5.13 16.06 17.52
N ARG A 220 5.21 16.63 16.31
CA ARG A 220 4.14 16.53 15.34
C ARG A 220 4.06 15.13 14.74
N GLU A 221 5.19 14.50 14.40
CA GLU A 221 5.23 13.10 13.98
C GLU A 221 4.54 12.18 15.00
N ILE A 222 4.88 12.32 16.28
CA ILE A 222 4.27 11.51 17.34
C ILE A 222 2.76 11.79 17.43
N ARG A 223 2.34 13.06 17.42
CA ARG A 223 0.92 13.43 17.46
C ARG A 223 0.15 12.90 16.25
N ASP A 224 0.69 13.05 15.04
CA ASP A 224 0.05 12.59 13.81
C ASP A 224 0.01 11.06 13.76
N ALA A 225 1.09 10.38 14.15
CA ALA A 225 1.11 8.92 14.26
C ALA A 225 0.07 8.43 15.26
N GLN A 226 -0.03 9.05 16.44
CA GLN A 226 -1.06 8.75 17.45
C GLN A 226 -2.47 9.01 16.93
N LYS A 227 -2.71 10.18 16.34
CA LYS A 227 -4.02 10.59 15.84
C LYS A 227 -4.50 9.70 14.70
N TYR A 228 -3.63 9.37 13.76
CA TYR A 228 -4.00 8.77 12.48
C TYR A 228 -3.63 7.29 12.35
N GLY A 229 -2.42 6.94 12.77
CA GLY A 229 -1.92 5.56 12.75
C GLY A 229 -2.59 4.69 13.81
N TYR A 230 -3.15 5.28 14.87
CA TYR A 230 -3.87 4.56 15.93
C TYR A 230 -5.32 5.04 16.09
N ALA A 231 -5.86 5.72 15.07
CA ALA A 231 -7.26 6.15 15.05
C ALA A 231 -8.20 4.96 15.30
N LEU A 232 -9.15 5.14 16.22
CA LEU A 232 -10.13 4.11 16.59
C LEU A 232 -11.27 3.98 15.57
N ASN A 233 -11.58 5.04 14.83
CA ASN A 233 -12.58 5.02 13.76
C ASN A 233 -11.91 5.03 12.37
N ASP A 234 -12.59 4.47 11.38
CA ASP A 234 -12.03 4.29 10.03
C ASP A 234 -11.88 5.62 9.27
N ARG A 235 -12.79 6.59 9.49
CA ARG A 235 -12.79 7.89 8.80
C ARG A 235 -11.52 8.71 9.08
N ASP A 236 -11.10 8.79 10.33
CA ASP A 236 -9.99 9.62 10.76
C ASP A 236 -8.66 9.16 10.14
N VAL A 237 -8.54 7.87 9.80
CA VAL A 237 -7.38 7.32 9.07
C VAL A 237 -7.20 7.99 7.71
N TYR A 238 -8.28 8.47 7.07
CA TYR A 238 -8.25 9.14 5.76
C TYR A 238 -8.18 10.66 5.84
N GLU A 239 -8.24 11.26 7.03
CA GLU A 239 -8.18 12.71 7.16
C GLU A 239 -6.89 13.25 6.54
N ASN A 240 -7.03 14.29 5.70
CA ASN A 240 -5.95 14.96 4.96
C ASN A 240 -5.20 14.06 3.94
N LEU A 241 -5.78 12.92 3.55
CA LEU A 241 -5.29 12.11 2.43
C LEU A 241 -6.00 12.48 1.13
N ASP A 242 -5.25 12.37 0.02
CA ASP A 242 -5.82 12.46 -1.32
C ASP A 242 -6.38 11.08 -1.70
N VAL A 243 -7.67 10.86 -1.45
CA VAL A 243 -8.38 9.63 -1.85
C VAL A 243 -8.90 9.81 -3.26
N ILE A 244 -8.39 8.98 -4.16
CA ILE A 244 -8.63 9.04 -5.61
C ILE A 244 -9.41 7.78 -5.98
N VAL A 245 -10.62 7.96 -6.49
CA VAL A 245 -11.45 6.83 -6.93
C VAL A 245 -11.52 6.84 -8.45
N PHE A 246 -10.98 5.79 -9.07
CA PHE A 246 -11.07 5.55 -10.49
C PHE A 246 -12.44 4.95 -10.83
N LYS A 247 -13.23 5.69 -11.61
CA LYS A 247 -14.58 5.29 -11.98
C LYS A 247 -14.57 3.98 -12.77
N SER A 248 -15.44 3.07 -12.37
CA SER A 248 -15.68 1.79 -13.05
C SER A 248 -17.19 1.55 -13.25
N ARG A 249 -17.54 0.47 -13.95
CA ARG A 249 -18.94 0.11 -14.22
C ARG A 249 -19.57 -0.83 -13.18
N GLY A 250 -18.79 -1.43 -12.28
CA GLY A 250 -19.23 -2.58 -11.48
C GLY A 250 -19.35 -2.34 -9.98
N ASP A 251 -18.31 -1.76 -9.38
CA ASP A 251 -18.20 -1.51 -7.92
C ASP A 251 -18.18 0.00 -7.67
N THR A 252 -18.76 0.40 -6.55
CA THR A 252 -19.04 1.80 -6.18
C THR A 252 -18.60 2.11 -4.75
N ILE A 253 -17.29 1.99 -4.47
CA ILE A 253 -16.74 2.36 -3.15
C ILE A 253 -17.13 3.78 -2.70
N GLN A 254 -17.46 4.67 -3.63
CA GLN A 254 -17.95 6.03 -3.37
C GLN A 254 -19.12 6.05 -2.40
N ASN A 255 -20.08 5.13 -2.54
CA ASN A 255 -21.25 5.05 -1.66
C ASN A 255 -20.80 4.86 -0.21
N LEU A 256 -19.79 4.02 -0.01
CA LEU A 256 -19.23 3.75 1.30
C LEU A 256 -18.43 4.94 1.85
N LEU A 257 -17.61 5.58 1.00
CA LEU A 257 -16.87 6.78 1.38
C LEU A 257 -17.82 7.92 1.79
N GLU A 258 -18.96 8.07 1.11
CA GLU A 258 -20.01 9.03 1.43
C GLU A 258 -20.68 8.74 2.77
N ILE A 259 -21.07 7.47 3.02
CA ILE A 259 -21.63 7.03 4.32
C ILE A 259 -20.67 7.33 5.46
N LEU A 260 -19.37 7.10 5.26
CA LEU A 260 -18.34 7.32 6.27
C LEU A 260 -17.87 8.78 6.35
N GLY A 261 -18.33 9.67 5.47
CA GLY A 261 -17.90 11.07 5.43
C GLY A 261 -16.42 11.25 5.09
N ILE A 262 -15.86 10.35 4.28
CA ILE A 262 -14.49 10.39 3.77
C ILE A 262 -14.47 11.18 2.46
N ARG A 263 -13.65 12.23 2.41
CA ARG A 263 -13.50 13.04 1.20
C ARG A 263 -12.72 12.25 0.14
N TYR A 264 -13.20 12.31 -1.10
CA TYR A 264 -12.53 11.72 -2.24
C TYR A 264 -12.70 12.59 -3.48
N ARG A 265 -11.88 12.32 -4.49
CA ARG A 265 -12.07 12.86 -5.84
C ARG A 265 -12.16 11.73 -6.86
N LEU A 266 -12.89 12.00 -7.93
CA LEU A 266 -13.09 11.05 -9.01
C LEU A 266 -12.06 11.29 -10.10
N THR A 267 -11.57 10.20 -10.68
CA THR A 267 -10.84 10.22 -11.95
C THR A 267 -11.36 9.11 -12.86
N GLN A 268 -10.89 9.07 -14.09
CA GLN A 268 -11.27 8.07 -15.09
C GLN A 268 -10.15 7.94 -16.13
N SER A 269 -10.28 6.93 -17.00
CA SER A 269 -9.36 6.74 -18.12
C SER A 269 -9.19 8.02 -18.95
N ALA A 270 -7.97 8.26 -19.41
CA ALA A 270 -7.45 9.47 -20.05
C ALA A 270 -7.38 10.74 -19.17
N ASN A 271 -7.92 10.74 -17.95
CA ASN A 271 -7.91 11.90 -17.06
C ASN A 271 -6.89 11.81 -15.94
N ILE A 272 -6.29 10.65 -15.65
CA ILE A 272 -5.33 10.50 -14.52
C ILE A 272 -4.17 11.48 -14.68
N LYS A 273 -3.69 11.66 -15.91
CA LYS A 273 -2.70 12.68 -16.27
C LYS A 273 -3.09 14.08 -15.85
N LYS A 274 -4.28 14.53 -16.26
CA LYS A 274 -4.77 15.88 -15.95
C LYS A 274 -5.00 16.05 -14.46
N ASP A 275 -5.58 15.04 -13.82
CA ASP A 275 -5.96 15.11 -12.42
C ASP A 275 -4.72 15.05 -11.51
N GLY A 276 -3.67 14.35 -11.95
CA GLY A 276 -2.42 14.11 -11.23
C GLY A 276 -2.59 13.11 -10.09
N VAL A 277 -1.55 12.33 -9.83
CA VAL A 277 -1.44 11.42 -8.67
C VAL A 277 -0.18 11.79 -7.88
N GLN A 278 -0.08 11.38 -6.61
CA GLN A 278 1.02 11.81 -5.73
C GLN A 278 1.29 10.79 -4.59
N PRO A 279 2.51 10.69 -4.05
CA PRO A 279 2.97 9.58 -3.18
C PRO A 279 2.22 9.33 -1.84
N PHE A 280 1.48 10.31 -1.31
CA PHE A 280 0.64 10.12 -0.10
C PHE A 280 -0.78 9.66 -0.42
N GLY A 281 -1.14 9.64 -1.71
CA GLY A 281 -2.50 9.35 -2.12
C GLY A 281 -2.89 7.91 -1.89
N VAL A 282 -4.20 7.71 -1.85
CA VAL A 282 -4.85 6.40 -1.85
C VAL A 282 -5.62 6.30 -3.16
N PHE A 283 -5.18 5.44 -4.06
CA PHE A 283 -5.83 5.20 -5.33
C PHE A 283 -6.67 3.94 -5.25
N VAL A 284 -7.98 4.07 -5.40
CA VAL A 284 -8.92 2.95 -5.44
C VAL A 284 -9.41 2.76 -6.88
N SER A 285 -9.00 1.64 -7.47
CA SER A 285 -9.48 1.16 -8.74
C SER A 285 -10.66 0.23 -8.52
N ASN A 286 -11.87 0.74 -8.76
CA ASN A 286 -13.05 -0.11 -8.76
C ASN A 286 -12.99 -1.08 -9.97
N CYS A 287 -13.48 -2.31 -9.80
CA CYS A 287 -13.80 -3.31 -10.84
C CYS A 287 -13.21 -3.09 -12.26
N THR A 288 -14.03 -2.60 -13.20
CA THR A 288 -13.73 -2.65 -14.64
C THR A 288 -13.48 -1.26 -15.20
N GLY A 289 -12.27 -1.02 -15.70
CA GLY A 289 -11.95 0.10 -16.57
C GLY A 289 -10.61 -0.12 -17.24
N GLU A 290 -10.54 0.15 -18.55
CA GLU A 290 -9.27 0.14 -19.29
C GLU A 290 -8.59 1.49 -19.10
N MET A 291 -7.36 1.47 -18.61
CA MET A 291 -6.51 2.65 -18.54
C MET A 291 -5.85 2.89 -19.90
N GLN A 292 -5.59 4.15 -20.23
CA GLN A 292 -4.78 4.47 -21.41
C GLN A 292 -3.29 4.25 -21.09
N PRO A 293 -2.43 4.04 -22.10
CA PRO A 293 -0.97 3.91 -21.90
C PRO A 293 -0.35 5.00 -21.00
N ASP A 294 -0.73 6.26 -21.21
CA ASP A 294 -0.25 7.39 -20.39
C ASP A 294 -0.70 7.32 -18.92
N ASP A 295 -1.83 6.67 -18.63
CA ASP A 295 -2.37 6.52 -17.28
C ASP A 295 -1.63 5.42 -16.51
N HIS A 296 -1.31 4.30 -17.18
CA HIS A 296 -0.52 3.19 -16.61
C HIS A 296 0.80 3.70 -16.02
N GLU A 297 1.54 4.49 -16.80
CA GLU A 297 2.81 5.08 -16.39
C GLU A 297 2.69 5.90 -15.09
N ARG A 298 1.58 6.62 -14.92
CA ARG A 298 1.33 7.47 -13.74
C ARG A 298 0.94 6.65 -12.53
N VAL A 299 0.17 5.58 -12.71
CA VAL A 299 -0.17 4.64 -11.64
C VAL A 299 1.08 3.89 -11.17
N GLN A 300 1.92 3.41 -12.10
CA GLN A 300 3.21 2.80 -11.77
C GLN A 300 4.07 3.79 -10.98
N TRP A 301 4.31 4.99 -11.50
CA TRP A 301 5.09 6.02 -10.82
C TRP A 301 4.53 6.35 -9.43
N PHE A 302 3.21 6.49 -9.32
CA PHE A 302 2.53 6.75 -8.05
C PHE A 302 2.85 5.68 -7.00
N VAL A 303 2.76 4.39 -7.36
CA VAL A 303 3.08 3.31 -6.43
C VAL A 303 4.57 3.29 -6.12
N HIS A 304 5.45 3.28 -7.12
CA HIS A 304 6.91 3.22 -6.92
C HIS A 304 7.43 4.34 -6.00
N THR A 305 6.80 5.52 -6.02
CA THR A 305 7.20 6.68 -5.19
C THR A 305 6.54 6.75 -3.82
N GLY A 306 5.55 5.91 -3.51
CA GLY A 306 4.97 5.82 -2.17
C GLY A 306 3.47 5.53 -2.11
N GLY A 307 2.74 5.67 -3.21
CA GLY A 307 1.29 5.59 -3.26
C GLY A 307 0.72 4.23 -2.84
N ALA A 308 -0.51 4.25 -2.34
CA ALA A 308 -1.28 3.04 -2.04
C ALA A 308 -2.28 2.76 -3.17
N LEU A 309 -2.14 1.63 -3.86
CA LEU A 309 -3.05 1.19 -4.91
C LEU A 309 -3.92 0.03 -4.43
N PHE A 310 -5.23 0.22 -4.51
CA PHE A 310 -6.24 -0.76 -4.16
C PHE A 310 -7.05 -1.13 -5.39
N GLY A 311 -7.24 -2.42 -5.65
CA GLY A 311 -8.09 -2.92 -6.73
C GLY A 311 -9.15 -3.88 -6.22
N SER A 312 -10.41 -3.66 -6.57
CA SER A 312 -11.47 -4.64 -6.37
C SER A 312 -11.73 -5.47 -7.63
N CYS A 313 -11.95 -6.77 -7.45
CA CYS A 313 -12.47 -7.70 -8.45
C CYS A 313 -11.68 -7.59 -9.78
N TRP A 314 -12.29 -7.10 -10.85
CA TRP A 314 -11.64 -6.98 -12.17
C TRP A 314 -10.43 -6.07 -12.20
N ALA A 315 -10.27 -5.16 -11.24
CA ALA A 315 -9.11 -4.29 -11.17
C ALA A 315 -7.83 -5.08 -10.85
N ILE A 316 -7.96 -6.29 -10.30
CA ILE A 316 -6.82 -7.21 -10.11
C ILE A 316 -6.20 -7.57 -11.46
N ASP A 317 -7.01 -7.84 -12.48
CA ASP A 317 -6.52 -8.19 -13.82
C ASP A 317 -6.29 -6.96 -14.70
N LYS A 318 -7.20 -5.98 -14.64
CA LYS A 318 -7.24 -4.82 -15.55
C LYS A 318 -6.39 -3.64 -15.09
N THR A 319 -6.05 -3.58 -13.82
CA THR A 319 -5.17 -2.53 -13.27
C THR A 319 -3.91 -3.18 -12.71
N ILE A 320 -4.01 -3.91 -11.60
CA ILE A 320 -2.84 -4.45 -10.87
C ILE A 320 -2.02 -5.40 -11.76
N GLY A 321 -2.65 -6.35 -12.43
CA GLY A 321 -1.97 -7.31 -13.30
C GLY A 321 -1.40 -6.70 -14.58
N GLN A 322 -1.89 -5.52 -15.00
CA GLN A 322 -1.30 -4.76 -16.12
C GLN A 322 -0.08 -3.95 -15.64
N GLU A 323 -0.19 -3.28 -14.49
CA GLU A 323 0.93 -2.52 -13.93
C GLU A 323 2.07 -3.42 -13.42
N PHE A 324 1.71 -4.57 -12.84
CA PHE A 324 2.62 -5.48 -12.13
C PHE A 324 2.36 -6.93 -12.58
N PRO A 325 2.70 -7.30 -13.81
CA PRO A 325 2.33 -8.58 -14.42
C PRO A 325 2.95 -9.83 -13.75
N GLU A 326 4.00 -9.67 -12.95
CA GLU A 326 4.60 -10.77 -12.18
C GLU A 326 3.92 -11.01 -10.83
N SER A 327 2.96 -10.17 -10.42
CA SER A 327 2.38 -10.21 -9.07
C SER A 327 1.20 -11.17 -8.96
N MET A 328 0.06 -10.76 -9.51
CA MET A 328 -1.21 -11.46 -9.44
C MET A 328 -2.07 -11.19 -10.67
N ARG A 329 -3.01 -12.10 -10.93
CA ARG A 329 -4.00 -11.97 -12.00
C ARG A 329 -5.29 -12.69 -11.67
N LYS A 330 -6.26 -12.62 -12.57
CA LYS A 330 -7.44 -13.48 -12.53
C LYS A 330 -7.06 -14.95 -12.64
N PHE A 331 -7.57 -15.78 -11.71
CA PHE A 331 -7.42 -17.22 -11.80
C PHE A 331 -8.18 -17.81 -13.00
N PRO A 332 -7.51 -18.51 -13.92
CA PRO A 332 -8.13 -19.02 -15.14
C PRO A 332 -8.96 -20.29 -14.92
N GLY A 333 -8.80 -20.98 -13.79
CA GLY A 333 -9.42 -22.28 -13.54
C GLY A 333 -10.91 -22.23 -13.21
N ALA A 334 -11.44 -21.08 -12.77
CA ALA A 334 -12.85 -20.90 -12.40
C ALA A 334 -13.76 -20.61 -13.62
N LYS A 335 -13.64 -21.39 -14.70
CA LYS A 335 -14.47 -21.18 -15.91
C LYS A 335 -15.90 -21.67 -15.70
N GLY A 336 -16.87 -20.76 -15.79
CA GLY A 336 -18.30 -21.07 -15.90
C GLY A 336 -19.07 -21.17 -14.58
N GLN A 337 -18.42 -21.00 -13.42
CA GLN A 337 -19.09 -20.88 -12.14
C GLN A 337 -18.80 -19.51 -11.53
N VAL A 338 -19.80 -18.65 -11.53
CA VAL A 338 -19.78 -17.45 -10.68
C VAL A 338 -20.20 -17.93 -9.30
N LEU A 339 -19.23 -18.06 -8.39
CA LEU A 339 -19.57 -18.24 -6.99
C LEU A 339 -20.26 -16.96 -6.53
N ASP A 340 -21.51 -17.07 -6.08
CA ASP A 340 -22.27 -15.91 -5.65
C ASP A 340 -21.79 -15.43 -4.28
N GLN A 341 -21.58 -16.36 -3.36
CA GLN A 341 -21.26 -16.11 -1.95
C GLN A 341 -20.27 -17.16 -1.46
N VAL A 342 -19.15 -16.71 -0.90
CA VAL A 342 -18.10 -17.60 -0.38
C VAL A 342 -17.72 -17.19 1.02
N ARG A 343 -17.40 -18.17 1.87
CA ARG A 343 -16.85 -17.89 3.18
C ARG A 343 -15.46 -17.28 3.03
N ALA A 344 -15.22 -16.18 3.73
CA ALA A 344 -13.91 -15.56 3.84
C ALA A 344 -13.31 -15.86 5.22
N GLU A 345 -12.09 -16.37 5.23
CA GLU A 345 -11.33 -16.66 6.44
C GLU A 345 -9.98 -15.94 6.38
N GLU A 346 -9.56 -15.43 7.54
CA GLU A 346 -8.20 -14.93 7.72
C GLU A 346 -7.20 -16.08 7.55
N MET A 347 -6.16 -15.85 6.76
CA MET A 347 -5.00 -16.73 6.81
C MET A 347 -4.27 -16.53 8.14
N PRO A 348 -3.75 -17.58 8.78
CA PRO A 348 -3.04 -17.49 10.06
C PRO A 348 -1.67 -16.83 9.85
N THR A 349 -1.65 -15.51 9.71
CA THR A 349 -0.47 -14.74 9.32
C THR A 349 0.01 -13.76 10.39
N GLU A 350 -0.65 -13.70 11.57
CA GLU A 350 -0.46 -12.63 12.57
C GLU A 350 -0.44 -11.22 11.93
N SER A 351 -1.10 -11.07 10.78
CA SER A 351 -0.92 -9.89 9.94
C SER A 351 -1.70 -8.73 10.52
N GLU A 352 -1.00 -7.64 10.81
CA GLU A 352 -1.63 -6.42 11.33
C GLU A 352 -2.66 -5.80 10.37
N TYR A 353 -2.63 -6.18 9.10
CA TYR A 353 -3.65 -5.79 8.11
C TYR A 353 -5.02 -6.43 8.35
N LEU A 354 -5.09 -7.51 9.14
CA LEU A 354 -6.34 -8.22 9.45
C LEU A 354 -6.93 -7.84 10.82
N ARG A 355 -6.26 -6.97 11.58
CA ARG A 355 -6.73 -6.54 12.89
C ARG A 355 -8.12 -5.90 12.79
N GLY A 356 -9.10 -6.51 13.46
CA GLY A 356 -10.49 -6.02 13.49
C GLY A 356 -11.28 -6.23 12.18
N VAL A 357 -10.71 -6.95 11.21
CA VAL A 357 -11.41 -7.33 9.96
C VAL A 357 -12.36 -8.50 10.22
N PHE A 358 -11.93 -9.49 11.02
CA PHE A 358 -12.71 -10.67 11.41
C PHE A 358 -12.93 -10.69 12.92
N PRO A 359 -14.06 -10.19 13.45
CA PRO A 359 -14.33 -10.27 14.89
C PRO A 359 -14.66 -11.71 15.31
N GLY A 360 -14.23 -12.09 16.51
CA GLY A 360 -13.97 -13.49 16.90
C GLY A 360 -15.06 -14.52 16.62
N VAL A 361 -16.35 -14.17 16.64
CA VAL A 361 -17.47 -15.12 16.45
C VAL A 361 -18.18 -15.02 15.10
N VAL A 362 -17.81 -14.08 14.23
CA VAL A 362 -18.45 -13.90 12.92
C VAL A 362 -17.43 -14.12 11.80
N ARG A 363 -17.88 -14.77 10.72
CA ARG A 363 -17.08 -14.98 9.52
C ARG A 363 -17.84 -14.31 8.37
N PRO A 364 -17.28 -13.28 7.72
CA PRO A 364 -17.95 -12.63 6.62
C PRO A 364 -18.07 -13.59 5.43
N ILE A 365 -19.15 -13.42 4.69
CA ILE A 365 -19.38 -14.09 3.42
C ILE A 365 -19.16 -13.04 2.36
N TYR A 366 -18.20 -13.25 1.47
CA TYR A 366 -17.89 -12.31 0.40
C TYR A 366 -18.78 -12.61 -0.82
N GLU A 367 -19.45 -11.57 -1.30
CA GLU A 367 -20.16 -11.62 -2.59
C GLU A 367 -19.16 -11.54 -3.74
N LEU A 368 -19.09 -12.62 -4.53
CA LEU A 368 -18.21 -12.75 -5.69
C LEU A 368 -18.99 -12.73 -7.02
N TYR A 369 -20.21 -12.19 -7.03
CA TYR A 369 -21.01 -12.08 -8.24
C TYR A 369 -20.24 -11.34 -9.36
N GLY A 370 -19.94 -12.04 -10.44
CA GLY A 370 -19.14 -11.54 -11.55
C GLY A 370 -17.66 -11.33 -11.24
N ALA A 371 -17.16 -11.78 -10.08
CA ALA A 371 -15.77 -11.69 -9.65
C ALA A 371 -15.00 -13.00 -9.88
N PHE A 372 -13.75 -13.05 -9.42
CA PHE A 372 -12.85 -14.18 -9.61
C PHE A 372 -11.84 -14.32 -8.48
N LEU A 373 -11.31 -15.52 -8.32
CA LEU A 373 -10.22 -15.82 -7.40
C LEU A 373 -8.89 -15.25 -7.90
N ILE A 374 -8.00 -14.94 -6.97
CA ILE A 374 -6.67 -14.41 -7.26
C ILE A 374 -5.73 -15.57 -7.57
N GLU A 375 -5.02 -15.49 -8.70
CA GLU A 375 -3.84 -16.32 -8.94
C GLU A 375 -2.60 -15.52 -8.56
N VAL A 376 -1.81 -16.05 -7.63
CA VAL A 376 -0.53 -15.48 -7.21
C VAL A 376 0.57 -16.03 -8.09
N LEU A 377 1.34 -15.16 -8.75
CA LEU A 377 2.38 -15.53 -9.70
C LEU A 377 3.80 -15.52 -9.07
N ASP A 378 3.98 -14.76 -7.99
CA ASP A 378 5.22 -14.67 -7.21
C ASP A 378 4.91 -14.83 -5.70
N PRO A 379 4.73 -16.08 -5.21
CA PRO A 379 4.27 -16.36 -3.85
C PRO A 379 5.30 -16.02 -2.76
N GLU A 380 6.55 -15.79 -3.14
CA GLU A 380 7.58 -15.26 -2.23
C GLU A 380 7.48 -13.73 -2.06
N TRP A 381 6.90 -13.03 -3.04
CA TRP A 381 6.69 -11.58 -3.00
C TRP A 381 5.39 -11.17 -2.31
N LEU A 382 4.33 -11.90 -2.64
CA LEU A 382 2.95 -11.53 -2.38
C LEU A 382 2.39 -12.39 -1.25
N GLU A 383 1.71 -11.74 -0.31
CA GLU A 383 1.08 -12.39 0.83
C GLU A 383 -0.44 -12.42 0.65
N VAL A 384 -1.02 -13.62 0.73
CA VAL A 384 -2.46 -13.83 0.77
C VAL A 384 -2.93 -13.62 2.21
N LEU A 385 -3.90 -12.73 2.39
CA LEU A 385 -4.43 -12.38 3.70
C LEU A 385 -5.80 -13.01 3.97
N ILE A 386 -6.61 -13.17 2.91
CA ILE A 386 -7.94 -13.73 3.00
C ILE A 386 -8.07 -14.86 1.98
N ASP A 387 -8.53 -16.01 2.47
CA ASP A 387 -8.80 -17.22 1.68
C ASP A 387 -10.26 -17.66 1.86
N SER A 388 -10.74 -18.47 0.93
CA SER A 388 -11.98 -19.22 1.07
C SER A 388 -11.71 -20.72 1.02
N PRO A 389 -11.91 -21.44 2.14
CA PRO A 389 -11.77 -22.90 2.16
C PRO A 389 -12.72 -23.61 1.20
N ASP A 390 -13.89 -23.02 0.96
CA ASP A 390 -14.89 -23.53 0.02
C ASP A 390 -14.35 -23.49 -1.42
N CYS A 391 -13.72 -22.37 -1.79
CA CYS A 391 -13.05 -22.22 -3.07
C CYS A 391 -11.82 -23.13 -3.18
N ALA A 392 -10.98 -23.19 -2.15
CA ALA A 392 -9.78 -24.02 -2.14
C ALA A 392 -10.12 -25.50 -2.40
N THR A 393 -11.21 -25.99 -1.80
CA THR A 393 -11.71 -27.36 -2.02
C THR A 393 -12.19 -27.55 -3.47
N GLY A 394 -12.91 -26.58 -4.03
CA GLY A 394 -13.47 -26.67 -5.38
C GLY A 394 -12.46 -26.45 -6.52
N TRP A 395 -11.36 -25.72 -6.26
CA TRP A 395 -10.48 -25.17 -7.30
C TRP A 395 -9.00 -25.53 -7.10
N GLY A 396 -8.73 -26.79 -6.76
CA GLY A 396 -7.36 -27.32 -6.74
C GLY A 396 -6.45 -26.63 -5.73
N GLY A 397 -7.00 -26.23 -4.58
CA GLY A 397 -6.28 -25.55 -3.51
C GLY A 397 -6.23 -24.03 -3.62
N ASN A 398 -6.80 -23.43 -4.66
CA ASN A 398 -6.86 -21.96 -4.77
C ASN A 398 -8.16 -21.41 -4.16
N GLY A 399 -8.06 -20.72 -3.04
CA GLY A 399 -9.15 -19.96 -2.43
C GLY A 399 -8.85 -18.47 -2.24
N ASN A 400 -7.78 -17.95 -2.87
CA ASN A 400 -7.27 -16.61 -2.59
C ASN A 400 -8.32 -15.52 -2.91
N LEU A 401 -8.70 -14.74 -1.89
CA LEU A 401 -9.67 -13.65 -2.00
C LEU A 401 -9.04 -12.26 -1.82
N ALA A 402 -7.95 -12.14 -1.07
CA ALA A 402 -7.25 -10.88 -0.91
C ALA A 402 -5.75 -11.08 -0.76
N ALA A 403 -4.99 -10.26 -1.46
CA ALA A 403 -3.55 -10.38 -1.60
C ALA A 403 -2.89 -9.00 -1.65
N TRP A 404 -1.67 -8.90 -1.14
CA TRP A 404 -0.92 -7.65 -1.15
C TRP A 404 0.58 -7.85 -1.34
N PHE A 405 1.25 -6.78 -1.78
CA PHE A 405 2.70 -6.70 -1.89
C PHE A 405 3.19 -5.24 -1.82
N THR A 406 4.50 -5.05 -1.73
CA THR A 406 5.13 -3.72 -1.86
C THR A 406 6.05 -3.67 -3.06
N VAL A 407 6.12 -2.50 -3.68
CA VAL A 407 7.01 -2.18 -4.80
C VAL A 407 7.49 -0.75 -4.65
N GLY A 408 8.80 -0.51 -4.82
CA GLY A 408 9.42 0.75 -4.44
C GLY A 408 9.07 1.15 -3.01
N HIS A 409 8.55 2.37 -2.85
CA HIS A 409 8.06 2.91 -1.58
C HIS A 409 6.56 2.71 -1.34
N GLY A 410 5.82 2.13 -2.29
CA GLY A 410 4.37 1.99 -2.23
C GLY A 410 3.87 0.61 -1.85
N VAL A 411 2.55 0.51 -1.83
CA VAL A 411 1.82 -0.71 -1.46
C VAL A 411 0.69 -0.98 -2.45
N VAL A 412 0.51 -2.24 -2.80
CA VAL A 412 -0.54 -2.70 -3.72
C VAL A 412 -1.34 -3.80 -3.05
N MET A 413 -2.66 -3.72 -3.17
CA MET A 413 -3.57 -4.72 -2.62
C MET A 413 -4.71 -4.96 -3.60
N GLY A 414 -4.97 -6.24 -3.87
CA GLY A 414 -6.12 -6.71 -4.63
C GLY A 414 -7.09 -7.46 -3.73
N SER A 415 -8.39 -7.24 -3.91
CA SER A 415 -9.43 -8.07 -3.28
C SER A 415 -10.49 -8.48 -4.27
N SER A 416 -10.89 -9.74 -4.25
CA SER A 416 -11.86 -10.32 -5.17
C SER A 416 -13.29 -9.86 -4.92
N ASN A 417 -13.59 -9.22 -3.79
CA ASN A 417 -14.94 -8.76 -3.45
C ASN A 417 -15.27 -7.41 -4.08
N HIS A 418 -16.56 -7.09 -4.12
CA HIS A 418 -17.04 -5.72 -4.34
C HIS A 418 -17.13 -4.99 -3.00
N PHE A 419 -16.65 -3.75 -2.94
CA PHE A 419 -16.65 -2.97 -1.69
C PHE A 419 -18.06 -2.58 -1.26
N ASP A 420 -18.97 -2.33 -2.20
CA ASP A 420 -20.31 -1.78 -1.93
C ASP A 420 -21.43 -2.82 -1.76
N ARG A 421 -21.15 -4.12 -1.97
CA ARG A 421 -22.17 -5.19 -1.94
C ARG A 421 -22.24 -6.01 -0.66
N GLN A 422 -21.39 -5.72 0.33
CA GLN A 422 -21.40 -6.49 1.58
C GLN A 422 -22.58 -6.02 2.48
N THR A 423 -23.63 -6.83 2.56
CA THR A 423 -24.87 -6.50 3.31
C THR A 423 -25.21 -7.56 4.37
N MET A 424 -25.98 -7.17 5.40
CA MET A 424 -26.25 -8.04 6.55
C MET A 424 -26.94 -9.37 6.21
N SER A 425 -27.82 -9.43 5.21
CA SER A 425 -28.46 -10.68 4.78
C SER A 425 -27.53 -11.72 4.25
N LYS A 426 -26.32 -11.33 3.90
CA LYS A 426 -25.34 -12.23 3.32
C LYS A 426 -24.43 -12.87 4.38
N LEU A 427 -24.53 -12.44 5.63
CA LEU A 427 -23.63 -12.87 6.70
C LEU A 427 -24.10 -14.14 7.41
N GLN A 428 -23.12 -14.96 7.80
CA GLN A 428 -23.30 -16.11 8.68
C GLN A 428 -22.40 -15.96 9.91
N THR A 429 -22.84 -16.43 11.07
CA THR A 429 -21.96 -16.60 12.23
C THR A 429 -20.85 -17.61 11.91
N ALA A 430 -19.78 -17.66 12.71
CA ALA A 430 -18.69 -18.64 12.54
C ALA A 430 -19.14 -20.12 12.61
N ARG A 431 -20.41 -20.39 12.97
CA ARG A 431 -21.04 -21.73 12.98
C ARG A 431 -22.05 -21.94 11.84
N GLY A 432 -22.11 -21.06 10.84
CA GLY A 432 -23.04 -21.16 9.71
C GLY A 432 -24.48 -20.72 10.00
N VAL A 433 -24.73 -20.05 11.14
CA VAL A 433 -26.07 -19.55 11.49
C VAL A 433 -26.29 -18.20 10.83
N SER A 434 -27.33 -18.05 10.00
CA SER A 434 -27.68 -16.76 9.38
C SER A 434 -28.13 -15.74 10.44
N ILE A 435 -27.85 -14.46 10.22
CA ILE A 435 -28.34 -13.36 11.07
C ILE A 435 -29.86 -13.23 10.88
N LYS A 436 -30.65 -13.91 11.74
CA LYS A 436 -32.11 -14.02 11.57
C LYS A 436 -32.87 -13.19 12.59
N THR A 437 -32.37 -13.09 13.81
CA THR A 437 -33.07 -12.42 14.90
C THR A 437 -32.70 -10.94 15.01
N GLU A 438 -33.57 -10.16 15.64
CA GLU A 438 -33.30 -8.76 15.96
C GLU A 438 -32.09 -8.62 16.88
N ALA A 439 -31.91 -9.55 17.84
CA ALA A 439 -30.75 -9.60 18.71
C ALA A 439 -29.44 -9.84 17.93
N ASP A 440 -29.45 -10.73 16.95
CA ASP A 440 -28.29 -10.96 16.07
C ASP A 440 -27.95 -9.68 15.29
N ARG A 441 -28.98 -8.97 14.81
CA ARG A 441 -28.78 -7.72 14.06
C ARG A 441 -28.20 -6.61 14.94
N ARG A 442 -28.66 -6.48 16.18
CA ARG A 442 -28.12 -5.53 17.17
C ARG A 442 -26.68 -5.89 17.56
N GLY A 443 -26.41 -7.16 17.83
CA GLY A 443 -25.07 -7.66 18.15
C GLY A 443 -24.09 -7.41 16.99
N PHE A 444 -24.53 -7.67 15.76
CA PHE A 444 -23.75 -7.37 14.58
C PHE A 444 -23.48 -5.87 14.41
N ALA A 445 -24.49 -5.01 14.59
CA ALA A 445 -24.32 -3.56 14.58
C ALA A 445 -23.35 -3.05 15.66
N ALA A 446 -23.39 -3.62 16.87
CA ALA A 446 -22.44 -3.28 17.93
C ALA A 446 -21.00 -3.70 17.56
N ASP A 447 -20.80 -4.97 17.21
CA ASP A 447 -19.47 -5.56 17.04
C ASP A 447 -18.79 -5.18 15.72
N HIS A 448 -19.53 -5.14 14.59
CA HIS A 448 -18.95 -4.89 13.26
C HIS A 448 -18.93 -3.43 12.85
N PHE A 449 -19.65 -2.55 13.54
CA PHE A 449 -19.72 -1.13 13.17
C PHE A 449 -19.19 -0.22 14.25
N GLY A 450 -18.96 -0.75 15.45
CA GLY A 450 -18.63 0.08 16.60
C GLY A 450 -19.73 1.09 16.90
N PHE A 451 -20.99 0.79 16.54
CA PHE A 451 -22.09 1.65 16.92
C PHE A 451 -22.11 1.78 18.43
N SER A 452 -22.15 3.03 18.91
CA SER A 452 -22.33 3.28 20.33
C SER A 452 -23.66 2.68 20.78
N TRP A 453 -23.75 2.31 22.06
CA TRP A 453 -25.03 1.87 22.64
C TRP A 453 -26.14 2.90 22.47
N GLU A 454 -25.79 4.19 22.38
CA GLU A 454 -26.72 5.27 22.07
C GLU A 454 -27.28 5.16 20.65
N ARG A 455 -26.42 5.03 19.64
CA ARG A 455 -26.86 4.84 18.24
C ARG A 455 -27.70 3.58 18.06
N ILE A 456 -27.34 2.50 18.74
CA ILE A 456 -28.12 1.25 18.71
C ILE A 456 -29.52 1.51 19.26
N ARG A 457 -29.66 2.19 20.42
CA ARG A 457 -30.97 2.52 21.01
C ARG A 457 -31.80 3.45 20.13
N GLU A 458 -31.18 4.43 19.47
CA GLU A 458 -31.88 5.31 18.51
C GLU A 458 -32.50 4.54 17.34
N LEU A 459 -31.74 3.61 16.77
CA LEU A 459 -32.19 2.76 15.67
C LEU A 459 -33.26 1.76 16.14
N ASP A 460 -33.10 1.23 17.35
CA ASP A 460 -34.07 0.33 17.96
C ASP A 460 -35.42 1.02 18.21
N ALA A 461 -35.39 2.27 18.67
CA ALA A 461 -36.59 3.09 18.86
C ALA A 461 -37.35 3.37 17.54
N LYS A 462 -36.64 3.33 16.40
CA LYS A 462 -37.23 3.44 15.06
C LYS A 462 -37.70 2.09 14.50
N GLY A 463 -37.51 0.99 15.22
CA GLY A 463 -37.80 -0.36 14.76
C GLY A 463 -36.87 -0.85 13.65
N THR A 464 -35.70 -0.21 13.46
CA THR A 464 -34.76 -0.52 12.37
C THR A 464 -34.33 -1.99 12.39
N PHE A 465 -34.08 -2.56 13.57
CA PHE A 465 -33.63 -3.95 13.70
C PHE A 465 -34.75 -4.99 13.63
N ALA A 466 -36.03 -4.56 13.63
CA ALA A 466 -37.16 -5.46 13.53
C ALA A 466 -37.23 -6.12 12.14
N ARG A 467 -36.93 -5.37 11.08
CA ARG A 467 -36.88 -5.87 9.70
C ARG A 467 -35.46 -5.86 9.15
N GLN A 468 -35.10 -6.96 8.52
CA GLN A 468 -33.77 -7.12 7.91
C GLN A 468 -33.46 -6.06 6.86
N SER A 469 -34.42 -5.74 5.99
CA SER A 469 -34.25 -4.73 4.94
C SER A 469 -34.09 -3.29 5.44
N ASP A 470 -34.52 -3.00 6.67
CA ASP A 470 -34.32 -1.69 7.29
C ASP A 470 -32.98 -1.63 8.03
N ALA A 471 -32.60 -2.71 8.72
CA ALA A 471 -31.27 -2.85 9.31
C ALA A 471 -30.18 -2.73 8.24
N GLU A 472 -30.35 -3.34 7.07
CA GLU A 472 -29.37 -3.28 5.98
C GLU A 472 -29.12 -1.89 5.41
N LYS A 473 -30.12 -1.00 5.48
CA LYS A 473 -29.94 0.40 5.06
C LYS A 473 -29.06 1.17 6.03
N GLU A 474 -29.03 0.74 7.29
CA GLU A 474 -28.35 1.44 8.39
C GLU A 474 -27.04 0.73 8.80
N VAL A 475 -26.81 -0.51 8.33
CA VAL A 475 -25.75 -1.40 8.79
C VAL A 475 -25.07 -2.10 7.57
N THR A 476 -24.02 -1.46 7.05
CA THR A 476 -23.18 -1.86 5.88
C THR A 476 -21.90 -2.65 6.22
N ASP A 477 -21.74 -3.93 5.86
CA ASP A 477 -20.55 -4.67 6.27
C ASP A 477 -19.22 -4.00 5.81
N LEU A 478 -18.41 -3.59 6.78
CA LEU A 478 -17.15 -2.87 6.58
C LEU A 478 -15.94 -3.79 6.50
N SER A 479 -16.07 -5.11 6.56
CA SER A 479 -14.92 -6.04 6.59
C SER A 479 -13.93 -5.78 5.45
N ALA A 480 -14.44 -5.67 4.22
CA ALA A 480 -13.69 -5.32 3.02
C ALA A 480 -12.99 -3.95 3.11
N PHE A 481 -13.68 -2.98 3.71
CA PHE A 481 -13.20 -1.60 3.82
C PHE A 481 -12.23 -1.41 4.98
N ARG A 482 -12.42 -2.11 6.10
CA ARG A 482 -11.51 -2.15 7.25
C ARG A 482 -10.17 -2.74 6.86
N PHE A 483 -10.20 -3.76 6.01
CA PHE A 483 -8.99 -4.28 5.39
C PHE A 483 -8.25 -3.16 4.64
N LEU A 484 -8.90 -2.47 3.69
CA LEU A 484 -8.31 -1.31 2.99
C LEU A 484 -7.80 -0.24 3.97
N THR A 485 -8.58 0.06 5.01
CA THR A 485 -8.25 1.05 6.03
C THR A 485 -7.02 0.67 6.85
N ASN A 486 -6.83 -0.62 7.14
CA ASN A 486 -5.64 -1.12 7.83
C ASN A 486 -4.38 -0.90 6.97
N PHE A 487 -4.47 -1.03 5.64
CA PHE A 487 -3.36 -0.70 4.75
C PHE A 487 -3.01 0.79 4.78
N VAL A 488 -4.03 1.66 4.71
CA VAL A 488 -3.84 3.10 4.81
C VAL A 488 -3.24 3.46 6.18
N ARG A 489 -3.74 2.86 7.26
CA ARG A 489 -3.23 3.06 8.63
C ARG A 489 -1.76 2.68 8.73
N ARG A 490 -1.36 1.52 8.21
CA ARG A 490 0.04 1.07 8.23
C ARG A 490 0.93 1.96 7.39
N LYS A 491 0.48 2.40 6.22
CA LYS A 491 1.20 3.39 5.42
C LYS A 491 1.43 4.68 6.21
N ARG A 492 0.42 5.21 6.92
CA ARG A 492 0.59 6.41 7.76
C ARG A 492 1.62 6.20 8.87
N ILE A 493 1.67 5.03 9.50
CA ILE A 493 2.70 4.72 10.51
C ILE A 493 4.11 4.66 9.91
N VAL A 494 4.25 4.20 8.67
CA VAL A 494 5.56 4.14 7.98
C VAL A 494 6.00 5.52 7.48
N ASP A 495 5.04 6.35 7.08
CA ASP A 495 5.26 7.69 6.53
C ASP A 495 5.44 8.79 7.60
N LEU A 496 4.94 8.59 8.82
CA LEU A 496 5.00 9.53 9.95
C LEU A 496 6.04 9.08 10.96
#